data_AF-A0A165PB34-F1
#
_entry.id   AF-A0A165PB34-F1
#
_cell.length_a   1.000
_cell.length_b   1.000
_cell.length_c   1.000
_cell.angle_alpha   90.00
_cell.angle_beta   90.00
_cell.angle_gamma   90.00
#
_symmetry.space_group_name_H-M   'P 1'
#
loop_
_entity.id
_entity.type
_entity.pdbx_description
1 polymer ?
#
loop_
_entity_poly.entity_id
_entity_poly.type
_entity_poly.pdbx_seq_one_letter_code
_entity_poly.pdbx_strand_id
1 'polypeptide(L)'
;MAGVAPKAGTSTHDHGDEHHHSYEQEHGNERDHGNTGHSHDDHDHDENAHSDITAVYAFDCEDTDALSAVSFVGGTLPFAMEEINLMWVTDTGQGAATLRPGNIRAEFP
;
A
#
# COMPACT_ATOMS: atom_id res chain seq x y z
N MET A 1 29.89 -6.34 -8.59
CA MET A 1 29.80 -5.10 -7.77
C MET A 1 30.33 -3.98 -8.62
N ALA A 2 29.47 -3.11 -9.14
CA ALA A 2 29.87 -1.91 -9.87
C ALA A 2 29.10 -0.74 -9.25
N GLY A 3 29.83 0.18 -8.63
CA GLY A 3 29.31 1.27 -7.82
C GLY A 3 28.78 2.43 -8.66
N VAL A 4 27.70 3.03 -8.18
CA VAL A 4 27.19 4.33 -8.65
C VAL A 4 27.92 5.43 -7.90
N ALA A 5 28.47 6.39 -8.64
CA ALA A 5 28.94 7.66 -8.09
C ALA A 5 27.90 8.76 -8.38
N PRO A 6 27.57 9.64 -7.42
CA PRO A 6 26.67 10.76 -7.64
C PRO A 6 27.41 11.94 -8.27
N LYS A 7 26.74 12.69 -9.16
CA LYS A 7 27.19 14.03 -9.57
C LYS A 7 26.13 15.06 -9.22
N ALA A 8 26.58 16.08 -8.50
CA ALA A 8 25.81 17.21 -8.04
C ALA A 8 25.67 18.30 -9.12
N GLY A 9 24.46 18.89 -9.19
CA GLY A 9 24.19 20.33 -9.22
C GLY A 9 24.52 21.15 -10.48
N THR A 10 23.50 21.76 -11.07
CA THR A 10 23.53 23.16 -11.54
C THR A 10 22.17 23.82 -11.34
N SER A 11 22.15 24.91 -10.56
CA SER A 11 21.04 25.85 -10.39
C SER A 11 21.11 26.92 -11.48
N THR A 12 19.98 27.23 -12.13
CA THR A 12 19.77 28.45 -12.92
C THR A 12 18.31 28.88 -12.88
N HIS A 13 18.11 30.21 -12.93
CA HIS A 13 16.98 31.01 -12.46
C HIS A 13 15.83 31.22 -13.46
N ASP A 14 14.72 31.73 -12.89
CA ASP A 14 13.79 32.75 -13.41
C ASP A 14 12.70 32.31 -14.40
N HIS A 15 11.45 32.51 -13.99
CA HIS A 15 10.42 33.23 -14.76
C HIS A 15 9.34 33.76 -13.80
N GLY A 16 9.19 35.09 -13.77
CA GLY A 16 8.08 35.77 -13.13
C GLY A 16 6.77 35.57 -13.90
N ASP A 17 5.67 35.56 -13.17
CA ASP A 17 4.36 35.96 -13.70
C ASP A 17 3.54 36.56 -12.56
N GLU A 18 3.12 37.80 -12.78
CA GLU A 18 2.49 38.70 -11.82
C GLU A 18 0.99 38.40 -11.74
N HIS A 19 0.57 37.67 -10.71
CA HIS A 19 -0.86 37.45 -10.46
C HIS A 19 -1.48 38.63 -9.69
N HIS A 20 -1.96 39.60 -10.46
CA HIS A 20 -2.83 40.69 -10.01
C HIS A 20 -4.26 40.18 -9.79
N HIS A 21 -4.65 39.96 -8.53
CA HIS A 21 -6.04 39.71 -8.14
C HIS A 21 -6.51 40.78 -7.16
N SER A 22 -7.05 41.86 -7.72
CA SER A 22 -7.90 42.82 -7.02
C SER A 22 -9.30 42.24 -6.85
N TYR A 23 -9.67 41.91 -5.61
CA TYR A 23 -11.07 41.88 -5.19
C TYR A 23 -11.20 42.68 -3.91
N GLU A 24 -11.72 43.90 -4.05
CA GLU A 24 -12.28 44.67 -2.95
C GLU A 24 -13.58 43.97 -2.53
N GLN A 25 -13.61 43.41 -1.33
CA GLN A 25 -14.86 42.98 -0.68
C GLN A 25 -14.97 43.72 0.65
N GLU A 26 -15.67 44.85 0.62
CA GLU A 26 -16.20 45.49 1.82
C GLU A 26 -17.26 44.58 2.45
N HIS A 27 -16.92 43.93 3.56
CA HIS A 27 -17.90 43.45 4.53
C HIS A 27 -17.43 43.83 5.93
N GLY A 28 -17.97 44.96 6.42
CA GLY A 28 -17.89 45.32 7.82
C GLY A 28 -18.62 44.29 8.67
N ASN A 29 -17.91 43.73 9.66
CA ASN A 29 -18.47 43.20 10.89
C ASN A 29 -17.41 43.31 11.99
N GLU A 30 -17.51 44.41 12.73
CA GLU A 30 -17.06 44.59 14.11
C GLU A 30 -17.32 43.34 14.98
N ARG A 31 -16.26 42.62 15.40
CA ARG A 31 -16.25 41.78 16.61
C ARG A 31 -14.89 41.83 17.28
N ASP A 32 -14.77 42.74 18.23
CA ASP A 32 -13.83 42.66 19.34
C ASP A 32 -14.21 41.46 20.23
N HIS A 33 -13.35 40.44 20.29
CA HIS A 33 -13.26 39.54 21.44
C HIS A 33 -11.83 39.01 21.55
N GLY A 34 -11.14 39.43 22.61
CA GLY A 34 -9.75 39.14 22.89
C GLY A 34 -9.41 37.67 23.16
N ASN A 35 -8.15 37.38 22.84
CA ASN A 35 -7.23 36.42 23.45
C ASN A 35 -7.82 35.31 24.35
N THR A 36 -7.78 34.06 23.86
CA THR A 36 -7.45 32.93 24.74
C THR A 36 -6.81 31.78 23.96
N GLY A 37 -5.69 31.29 24.45
CA GLY A 37 -5.37 29.86 24.44
C GLY A 37 -4.75 29.28 23.18
N HIS A 38 -3.42 29.22 23.16
CA HIS A 38 -2.71 28.09 22.57
C HIS A 38 -3.28 26.78 23.14
N SER A 39 -3.74 25.86 22.30
CA SER A 39 -3.82 24.45 22.66
C SER A 39 -3.83 23.58 21.40
N HIS A 40 -2.68 22.93 21.16
CA HIS A 40 -2.46 21.57 20.62
C HIS A 40 -3.47 21.10 19.55
N ASP A 41 -3.11 20.99 18.28
CA ASP A 41 -2.28 19.89 17.73
C ASP A 41 -2.60 18.53 18.35
N ASP A 42 -3.88 18.12 18.31
CA ASP A 42 -4.24 16.71 18.38
C ASP A 42 -4.34 16.18 16.94
N HIS A 43 -3.16 15.96 16.36
CA HIS A 43 -2.99 14.92 15.37
C HIS A 43 -3.27 13.57 16.06
N ASP A 44 -4.53 13.20 16.25
CA ASP A 44 -4.86 11.83 16.58
C ASP A 44 -4.63 10.99 15.33
N HIS A 45 -3.45 10.39 15.34
CA HIS A 45 -3.01 9.31 14.51
C HIS A 45 -4.01 8.16 14.57
N ASP A 46 -5.05 8.20 13.74
CA ASP A 46 -5.68 6.97 13.24
C ASP A 46 -4.68 6.31 12.27
N GLU A 47 -3.54 5.88 12.83
CA GLU A 47 -2.71 4.85 12.24
C GLU A 47 -3.60 3.62 12.19
N ASN A 48 -4.24 3.44 11.03
CA ASN A 48 -5.03 2.29 10.66
C ASN A 48 -4.23 1.03 11.00
N ALA A 49 -4.42 0.50 12.21
CA ALA A 49 -3.59 -0.52 12.81
C ALA A 49 -3.92 -1.87 12.18
N HIS A 50 -3.46 -2.06 10.95
CA HIS A 50 -3.44 -3.38 10.33
C HIS A 50 -2.52 -4.24 11.20
N SER A 51 -3.13 -5.14 11.97
CA SER A 51 -2.39 -6.12 12.75
C SER A 51 -1.87 -7.17 11.77
N ASP A 52 -0.54 -7.29 11.66
CA ASP A 52 0.07 -8.35 10.87
C ASP A 52 -0.18 -9.70 11.54
N ILE A 53 -0.75 -10.66 10.79
CA ILE A 53 -1.01 -12.02 11.24
C ILE A 53 -0.19 -12.97 10.38
N THR A 54 0.63 -13.80 11.02
CA THR A 54 1.35 -14.90 10.34
C THR A 54 0.78 -16.23 10.80
N ALA A 55 0.44 -17.09 9.84
CA ALA A 55 0.01 -18.47 10.08
C ALA A 55 0.87 -19.43 9.26
N VAL A 56 1.22 -20.58 9.86
CA VAL A 56 1.98 -21.64 9.20
C VAL A 56 1.14 -22.91 9.20
N TYR A 57 0.94 -23.48 8.03
CA TYR A 57 0.19 -24.72 7.84
C TYR A 57 1.11 -25.80 7.26
N ALA A 58 0.96 -27.03 7.73
CA ALA A 58 1.63 -28.20 7.17
C ALA A 58 0.56 -29.22 6.76
N PHE A 59 0.65 -29.70 5.52
CA PHE A 59 -0.26 -30.69 4.96
C PHE A 59 0.55 -31.93 4.58
N ASP A 60 0.06 -33.10 4.97
CA ASP A 60 0.62 -34.40 4.59
C ASP A 60 -0.31 -35.00 3.53
N CYS A 61 0.22 -35.23 2.34
CA CYS A 61 -0.51 -35.85 1.23
C CYS A 61 -0.07 -37.30 1.09
N GLU A 62 -1.02 -38.21 0.89
CA GLU A 62 -0.71 -39.64 0.67
C GLU A 62 0.14 -39.86 -0.60
N ASP A 63 -0.10 -39.04 -1.62
CA ASP A 63 0.67 -39.00 -2.87
C ASP A 63 1.08 -37.55 -3.15
N THR A 64 2.35 -37.23 -2.89
CA THR A 64 2.90 -35.89 -3.15
C THR A 64 3.19 -35.64 -4.63
N ASP A 65 3.42 -36.69 -5.41
CA ASP A 65 3.67 -36.59 -6.86
C ASP A 65 2.38 -36.18 -7.61
N ALA A 66 1.22 -36.46 -7.03
CA ALA A 66 -0.09 -36.06 -7.57
C ALA A 66 -0.45 -34.58 -7.32
N LEU A 67 0.35 -33.82 -6.54
CA LEU A 67 0.05 -32.43 -6.21
C LEU A 67 0.24 -31.53 -7.44
N SER A 68 -0.86 -31.23 -8.12
CA SER A 68 -0.86 -30.43 -9.36
C SER A 68 -1.33 -28.99 -9.19
N ALA A 69 -1.91 -28.62 -8.04
CA ALA A 69 -2.41 -27.26 -7.83
C ALA A 69 -2.71 -26.95 -6.35
N VAL A 70 -2.84 -25.66 -6.08
CA VAL A 70 -3.49 -25.14 -4.88
C VAL A 70 -4.68 -24.25 -5.27
N SER A 71 -5.77 -24.37 -4.52
CA SER A 71 -6.96 -23.53 -4.71
C SER A 71 -7.68 -23.29 -3.40
N PHE A 72 -8.30 -22.12 -3.27
CA PHE A 72 -9.16 -21.80 -2.14
C PHE A 72 -10.60 -22.26 -2.39
N VAL A 73 -11.22 -22.90 -1.40
CA VAL A 73 -12.61 -23.37 -1.52
C VAL A 73 -13.57 -22.19 -1.45
N GLY A 74 -14.64 -22.22 -2.25
CA GLY A 74 -15.70 -21.20 -2.24
C GLY A 74 -15.51 -20.05 -3.23
N GLY A 75 -14.52 -20.12 -4.12
CA GLY A 75 -14.37 -19.16 -5.22
C GLY A 75 -13.90 -17.76 -4.82
N THR A 76 -13.56 -17.55 -3.55
CA THR A 76 -13.05 -16.30 -3.00
C THR A 76 -11.88 -16.56 -2.06
N LEU A 77 -11.12 -15.52 -1.73
CA LEU A 77 -10.05 -15.60 -0.74
C LEU A 77 -10.65 -15.54 0.68
N PRO A 78 -10.03 -16.21 1.67
CA PRO A 78 -10.47 -16.18 3.05
C PRO A 78 -10.23 -14.79 3.67
N PHE A 79 -10.89 -14.51 4.80
CA PHE A 79 -10.69 -13.29 5.60
C PHE A 79 -10.84 -11.97 4.84
N ALA A 80 -11.61 -11.95 3.75
CA ALA A 80 -11.75 -10.79 2.85
C ALA A 80 -10.40 -10.28 2.31
N MET A 81 -9.42 -11.17 2.12
CA MET A 81 -8.13 -10.82 1.50
C MET A 81 -8.33 -10.39 0.05
N GLU A 82 -7.60 -9.35 -0.36
CA GLU A 82 -7.60 -8.87 -1.75
C GLU A 82 -6.60 -9.64 -2.63
N GLU A 83 -5.54 -10.15 -2.00
CA GLU A 83 -4.41 -10.76 -2.68
C GLU A 83 -3.72 -11.81 -1.80
N ILE A 84 -3.29 -12.92 -2.41
CA ILE A 84 -2.33 -13.84 -1.82
C ILE A 84 -1.16 -14.03 -2.78
N ASN A 85 0.05 -13.71 -2.33
CA ASN A 85 1.28 -14.01 -3.04
C ASN A 85 1.72 -15.43 -2.70
N LEU A 86 1.51 -16.34 -3.65
CA LEU A 86 1.87 -17.73 -3.56
C LEU A 86 3.27 -17.94 -4.14
N MET A 87 4.10 -18.70 -3.43
CA MET A 87 5.36 -19.22 -3.93
C MET A 87 5.38 -20.73 -3.66
N TRP A 88 5.97 -21.50 -4.57
CA TRP A 88 6.07 -22.95 -4.40
C TRP A 88 7.41 -23.49 -4.89
N VAL A 89 7.76 -24.66 -4.38
CA VAL A 89 8.87 -25.52 -4.81
C VAL A 89 8.36 -26.95 -4.81
N THR A 90 8.49 -27.62 -5.95
CA THR A 90 8.18 -29.04 -6.19
C THR A 90 9.41 -29.72 -6.77
N ASP A 91 9.35 -31.05 -6.94
CA ASP A 91 10.42 -31.80 -7.60
C ASP A 91 10.57 -31.44 -9.08
N THR A 92 9.50 -30.93 -9.71
CA THR A 92 9.46 -30.50 -11.12
C THR A 92 9.88 -29.05 -11.32
N GLY A 93 9.89 -28.21 -10.27
CA GLY A 93 10.33 -26.82 -10.39
C GLY A 93 9.90 -25.91 -9.25
N GLN A 94 10.01 -24.60 -9.48
CA GLN A 94 9.58 -23.56 -8.53
C GLN A 94 8.88 -22.43 -9.26
N GLY A 95 8.05 -21.69 -8.56
CA GLY A 95 7.35 -20.57 -9.16
C GLY A 95 6.64 -19.68 -8.14
N ALA A 96 5.96 -18.68 -8.68
CA ALA A 96 5.13 -17.77 -7.92
C ALA A 96 3.88 -17.37 -8.71
N ALA A 97 2.80 -17.09 -7.99
CA ALA A 97 1.55 -16.62 -8.55
C ALA A 97 0.86 -15.66 -7.57
N THR A 98 0.08 -14.74 -8.11
CA THR A 98 -0.76 -13.84 -7.32
C THR A 98 -2.20 -14.27 -7.45
N LEU A 99 -2.81 -14.67 -6.34
CA LEU A 99 -4.22 -15.07 -6.28
C LEU A 99 -5.07 -13.89 -5.86
N ARG A 100 -6.24 -13.74 -6.48
CA ARG A 100 -7.23 -12.68 -6.23
C ARG A 100 -8.65 -13.27 -6.29
N PRO A 101 -9.68 -12.59 -5.77
CA PRO A 101 -11.06 -12.95 -6.08
C PRO A 101 -11.26 -13.06 -7.61
N GLY A 102 -11.83 -14.18 -8.06
CA GLY A 102 -11.97 -14.50 -9.50
C GLY A 102 -10.76 -15.22 -10.14
N ASN A 103 -9.59 -15.23 -9.49
CA ASN A 103 -8.43 -16.03 -9.87
C ASN A 103 -7.77 -16.65 -8.62
N ILE A 104 -8.40 -17.69 -8.09
CA ILE A 104 -8.13 -18.26 -6.76
C ILE A 104 -7.35 -19.59 -6.81
N ARG A 105 -6.83 -19.95 -7.98
CA ARG A 105 -6.17 -21.24 -8.22
C ARG A 105 -4.84 -21.02 -8.93
N ALA A 106 -3.82 -21.75 -8.49
CA ALA A 106 -2.53 -21.84 -9.16
C ALA A 106 -2.22 -23.30 -9.46
N GLU A 107 -1.83 -23.59 -10.70
CA GLU A 107 -1.36 -24.91 -11.13
C GLU A 107 0.16 -24.99 -10.95
N PHE A 108 0.63 -26.19 -10.65
CA PHE A 108 2.05 -26.54 -10.58
C PHE A 108 2.44 -27.32 -11.85
N PRO A 109 3.65 -27.09 -12.37
CA PRO A 109 4.12 -27.73 -13.61
C PRO A 109 4.44 -29.23 -13.44
#